data_AF-A0AB94ISA2-F1
#
_entry.id   AF-A0AB94ISA2-F1
#
_cell.length_a   1.000
_cell.length_b   1.000
_cell.length_c   1.000
_cell.angle_alpha   90.00
_cell.angle_beta   90.00
_cell.angle_gamma   90.00
#
_symmetry.space_group_name_H-M   'P 1'
#
loop_
_entity.id
_entity.type
_entity.pdbx_description
1 polymer ?
#
loop_
_entity_poly.entity_id
_entity_poly.type
_entity_poly.pdbx_seq_one_letter_code
_entity_poly.pdbx_strand_id
1 'polypeptide(L)'
;VYEKRYYDKVIEDKEGMLEVSRYIHLNPVEARMVRQPESYPWSSYYLFKYPSAVQPCFMNIDRLLDFYEGTLEQKQEKYCMCVRVDKGRREEIKTKS
;
A
#
# COMPACT_ATOMS: atom_id res chain seq x y z
N VAL A 1 12.19 -14.01 -17.29
CA VAL A 1 11.89 -15.43 -16.97
C VAL A 1 10.70 -15.42 -16.02
N TYR A 2 9.61 -16.11 -16.36
CA TYR A 2 8.42 -16.22 -15.50
C TYR A 2 8.54 -17.47 -14.61
N GLU A 3 8.12 -17.34 -13.35
CA GLU A 3 7.94 -18.48 -12.44
C GLU A 3 6.73 -19.33 -12.87
N LYS A 4 6.74 -20.63 -12.54
CA LYS A 4 5.74 -21.59 -13.03
C LYS A 4 4.33 -21.39 -12.46
N ARG A 5 4.18 -20.66 -11.35
CA ARG A 5 2.90 -20.47 -10.64
C ARG A 5 2.74 -19.01 -10.20
N TYR A 6 1.52 -18.49 -10.37
CA TYR A 6 1.07 -17.25 -9.74
C TYR A 6 0.04 -17.59 -8.65
N TYR A 7 -0.12 -16.70 -7.68
CA TYR A 7 -1.18 -16.80 -6.67
C TYR A 7 -2.30 -15.85 -7.05
N ASP A 8 -3.52 -16.37 -7.08
CA ASP A 8 -4.75 -15.58 -7.21
C ASP A 8 -5.64 -15.78 -5.98
N LYS A 9 -6.22 -14.68 -5.50
CA LYS A 9 -7.21 -14.68 -4.43
C LYS A 9 -8.19 -13.55 -4.71
N VAL A 10 -9.48 -13.88 -4.77
CA VAL A 10 -10.53 -12.88 -4.91
C VAL A 10 -10.61 -12.08 -3.62
N ILE A 11 -10.70 -10.75 -3.78
CA ILE A 11 -10.91 -9.79 -2.69
C ILE A 11 -12.36 -9.34 -2.80
N GLU A 12 -13.15 -9.57 -1.76
CA GLU A 12 -14.59 -9.31 -1.77
C GLU A 12 -14.97 -8.04 -0.99
N ASP A 13 -14.09 -7.60 -0.09
CA ASP A 13 -14.36 -6.50 0.83
C ASP A 13 -13.31 -5.38 0.74
N LYS A 14 -13.66 -4.26 1.37
CA LYS A 14 -12.84 -3.05 1.45
C LYS A 14 -11.58 -3.32 2.27
N GLU A 15 -11.71 -4.03 3.39
CA GLU A 15 -10.63 -4.31 4.33
C GLU A 15 -9.51 -5.12 3.67
N GLY A 16 -9.86 -6.17 2.93
CA GLY A 16 -8.94 -6.99 2.17
C GLY A 16 -8.28 -6.23 1.02
N MET A 17 -9.02 -5.34 0.35
CA MET A 17 -8.45 -4.47 -0.69
C MET A 17 -7.37 -3.55 -0.10
N LEU A 18 -7.66 -2.93 1.04
CA LEU A 18 -6.70 -2.11 1.76
C LEU A 18 -5.51 -2.93 2.27
N GLU A 19 -5.74 -4.15 2.77
CA GLU A 19 -4.67 -5.03 3.24
C GLU A 19 -3.70 -5.43 2.13
N VAL A 20 -4.22 -5.86 0.98
CA VAL A 20 -3.38 -6.24 -0.17
C VAL A 20 -2.61 -5.03 -0.71
N SER A 21 -3.26 -3.87 -0.80
CA SER A 21 -2.60 -2.64 -1.21
C SER A 21 -1.45 -2.26 -0.26
N ARG A 22 -1.68 -2.33 1.07
CA ARG A 22 -0.63 -2.12 2.08
C ARG A 22 0.52 -3.10 1.91
N TYR A 23 0.21 -4.39 1.76
CA TYR A 23 1.21 -5.43 1.55
C TYR A 23 2.11 -5.11 0.35
N ILE A 24 1.52 -4.77 -0.80
CA ILE A 24 2.28 -4.40 -2.01
C ILE A 24 3.22 -3.23 -1.75
N HIS A 25 2.74 -2.18 -1.08
CA HIS A 25 3.55 -0.98 -0.80
C HIS A 25 4.62 -1.21 0.27
N LEU A 26 4.40 -2.12 1.22
CA LEU A 26 5.37 -2.48 2.26
C LEU A 26 6.37 -3.56 1.83
N ASN A 27 6.09 -4.35 0.79
CA ASN A 27 6.98 -5.42 0.33
C ASN A 27 8.46 -5.01 0.17
N PRO A 28 8.78 -3.86 -0.47
CA PRO A 28 10.17 -3.41 -0.58
C PRO A 28 10.82 -3.09 0.77
N VAL A 29 10.03 -2.65 1.76
CA VAL A 29 10.51 -2.37 3.12
C VAL A 29 10.76 -3.67 3.87
N GLU A 30 9.81 -4.60 3.82
CA GLU A 30 9.93 -5.93 4.46
C GLU A 30 11.08 -6.75 3.86
N ALA A 31 11.29 -6.65 2.54
CA ALA A 31 12.42 -7.22 1.84
C ALA A 31 13.75 -6.48 2.10
N ARG A 32 13.75 -5.44 2.95
CA ARG A 32 14.92 -4.62 3.32
C ARG A 32 15.60 -3.93 2.13
N MET A 33 14.87 -3.71 1.04
CA MET A 33 15.36 -2.98 -0.13
C MET A 33 15.40 -1.47 0.13
N VAL A 34 14.46 -0.97 0.92
CA VAL A 34 14.34 0.45 1.31
C VAL A 34 13.90 0.59 2.76
N ARG A 35 14.18 1.74 3.39
CA ARG A 35 13.74 2.01 4.78
C ARG A 35 12.29 2.48 4.88
N GLN A 36 11.80 3.10 3.82
CA GLN A 36 10.46 3.70 3.74
C GLN A 36 9.84 3.38 2.38
N PRO A 37 8.52 3.15 2.31
CA PRO A 37 7.85 2.77 1.07
C PRO A 37 7.98 3.84 -0.03
N GLU A 38 8.03 5.12 0.33
CA GLU A 38 8.25 6.24 -0.62
C GLU A 38 9.61 6.21 -1.32
N SER A 39 10.60 5.49 -0.78
CA SER A 39 11.92 5.39 -1.39
C SER A 39 12.02 4.33 -2.49
N TYR A 40 10.98 3.52 -2.70
CA TYR A 40 10.99 2.49 -3.74
C TYR A 40 10.35 3.01 -5.04
N PRO A 41 11.13 3.22 -6.12
CA PRO A 41 10.64 3.89 -7.32
C PRO A 41 9.68 3.04 -8.16
N TRP A 42 9.69 1.71 -7.97
CA TRP A 42 8.87 0.78 -8.75
C TRP A 42 7.57 0.40 -8.03
N SER A 43 6.95 1.39 -7.40
CA SER A 43 5.68 1.28 -6.69
C SER A 43 4.82 2.49 -6.96
N SER A 44 3.50 2.30 -6.97
CA SER A 44 2.53 3.40 -7.06
C SER A 44 2.40 4.20 -5.76
N TYR A 45 3.05 3.79 -4.66
CA TYR A 45 2.95 4.45 -3.36
C TYR A 45 3.24 5.96 -3.42
N TYR A 46 4.15 6.39 -4.30
CA TYR A 46 4.45 7.81 -4.54
C TYR A 46 3.18 8.64 -4.85
N LEU A 47 2.24 8.09 -5.64
CA LEU A 47 0.99 8.78 -6.00
C LEU A 47 0.05 8.97 -4.81
N PHE A 48 0.15 8.12 -3.79
CA PHE A 48 -0.61 8.27 -2.54
C PHE A 48 0.07 9.25 -1.60
N LYS A 49 1.40 9.34 -1.65
CA LYS A 49 2.20 10.16 -0.74
C LYS A 49 2.23 11.63 -1.13
N TYR A 50 2.19 11.93 -2.43
CA TYR A 50 2.37 13.28 -2.95
C TYR A 50 1.12 13.70 -3.77
N PRO A 51 0.24 14.56 -3.22
CA PRO A 51 -0.96 15.04 -3.91
C PRO A 51 -0.69 15.72 -5.25
N SER A 52 0.49 16.33 -5.40
CA SER A 52 0.92 16.99 -6.63
C SER A 52 1.47 16.04 -7.70
N ALA A 53 1.54 14.74 -7.42
CA ALA A 53 2.01 13.76 -8.39
C ALA A 53 1.04 13.65 -9.56
N VAL A 54 1.58 13.72 -10.79
CA VAL A 54 0.80 13.50 -12.00
C VAL A 54 0.42 12.02 -12.06
N GLN A 55 -0.87 11.73 -11.97
CA GLN A 55 -1.40 10.38 -12.11
C GLN A 55 -1.31 9.94 -13.58
N PRO A 56 -0.67 8.78 -13.88
CA PRO A 56 -0.70 8.22 -15.22
C PRO A 56 -2.13 7.79 -15.60
N CYS A 57 -2.53 7.97 -16.86
CA CYS A 57 -3.90 7.68 -17.33
C CYS A 57 -4.36 6.22 -17.13
N PHE A 58 -3.43 5.28 -17.01
CA PHE A 58 -3.71 3.87 -16.78
C PHE A 58 -3.85 3.51 -15.29
N MET A 59 -3.63 4.45 -14.38
CA MET A 59 -3.63 4.21 -12.95
C MET A 59 -4.74 5.00 -12.27
N ASN A 60 -5.62 4.32 -11.55
CA ASN A 60 -6.69 4.95 -10.78
C ASN A 60 -6.47 4.65 -9.28
N ILE A 61 -6.01 5.65 -8.53
CA ILE A 61 -5.81 5.53 -7.08
C ILE A 61 -7.09 5.80 -6.28
N ASP A 62 -8.09 6.44 -6.90
CA ASP A 62 -9.35 6.83 -6.25
C ASP A 62 -10.12 5.61 -5.76
N ARG A 63 -10.00 4.46 -6.45
CA ARG A 63 -10.58 3.17 -6.01
C ARG A 63 -10.19 2.78 -4.59
N LEU A 64 -8.99 3.15 -4.14
CA LEU A 64 -8.50 2.91 -2.79
C LEU A 64 -8.79 4.09 -1.86
N LEU A 65 -8.70 5.33 -2.37
CA LEU A 65 -8.91 6.53 -1.58
C LEU A 65 -10.38 6.77 -1.22
N ASP A 66 -11.33 6.33 -2.05
CA ASP A 66 -12.77 6.45 -1.83
C ASP A 66 -13.28 5.63 -0.65
N PHE A 67 -12.45 4.72 -0.13
CA PHE A 67 -12.71 4.06 1.15
C PHE A 67 -12.54 4.98 2.36
N TYR A 68 -11.96 6.17 2.19
CA TYR A 68 -11.79 7.16 3.23
C TYR A 68 -12.68 8.37 2.97
N GLU A 69 -13.16 8.99 4.04
CA GLU A 69 -13.92 10.24 3.94
C GLU A 69 -12.98 11.46 3.96
N GLY A 70 -13.42 12.55 3.35
CA GLY A 70 -12.72 13.85 3.37
C GLY A 70 -12.23 14.32 2.00
N THR A 71 -11.42 15.38 2.01
CA THR A 71 -10.73 15.88 0.80
C THR A 71 -9.72 14.87 0.29
N LEU A 72 -9.23 15.05 -0.95
CA LEU A 72 -8.24 14.15 -1.54
C LEU A 72 -6.98 14.04 -0.66
N GLU A 73 -6.51 15.16 -0.12
CA GLU A 73 -5.35 15.23 0.77
C GLU A 73 -5.59 14.45 2.06
N GLN A 74 -6.79 14.59 2.66
CA GLN A 74 -7.17 13.85 3.86
C GLN A 74 -7.27 12.34 3.60
N LYS A 75 -7.82 11.95 2.44
CA LYS A 75 -7.89 10.54 2.03
C LYS A 75 -6.47 9.96 1.84
N GLN A 76 -5.59 10.68 1.17
CA GLN A 76 -4.19 10.30 0.98
C GLN A 76 -3.42 10.19 2.30
N GLU A 77 -3.62 11.14 3.21
CA GLU A 77 -3.02 11.10 4.54
C GLU A 77 -3.49 9.88 5.33
N LYS A 78 -4.80 9.62 5.37
CA LYS A 78 -5.37 8.44 6.03
C LYS A 78 -4.83 7.14 5.44
N TYR A 79 -4.71 7.05 4.11
CA TYR A 79 -4.10 5.90 3.46
C TYR A 79 -2.63 5.72 3.85
N CYS A 80 -1.82 6.78 3.78
CA CYS A 80 -0.40 6.74 4.16
C CYS A 80 -0.21 6.35 5.64
N MET A 81 -1.08 6.83 6.53
CA MET A 81 -1.08 6.43 7.93
C MET A 81 -1.43 4.94 8.08
N CYS A 82 -2.44 4.45 7.36
CA CYS A 82 -2.82 3.03 7.35
C CYS A 82 -1.64 2.13 6.94
N VAL A 83 -0.87 2.51 5.91
CA VAL A 83 0.34 1.78 5.46
C VAL A 83 1.43 1.77 6.54
N ARG A 84 1.59 2.85 7.31
CA ARG A 84 2.64 2.96 8.34
C ARG A 84 2.33 2.19 9.63
N VAL A 85 1.05 2.08 10.01
CA VAL A 85 0.63 1.46 11.29
C VAL A 85 0.88 -0.05 11.33
N ASP A 86 0.84 -0.75 10.19
CA ASP A 86 1.04 -2.21 10.13
C ASP A 86 2.49 -2.65 10.44
N LYS A 87 3.46 -1.72 10.35
CA LYS A 87 4.85 -1.99 10.75
C LYS A 87 4.93 -2.39 12.23
N GLY A 88 4.09 -1.83 13.09
CA GLY A 88 4.08 -2.14 14.53
C GLY A 88 3.38 -3.45 14.89
N ARG A 89 2.28 -3.79 14.21
CA ARG A 89 1.43 -4.92 14.59
C ARG A 89 2.03 -6.29 14.23
N ARG A 90 2.88 -6.36 13.18
CA ARG A 90 3.57 -7.61 12.81
C ARG A 90 4.84 -7.90 13.63
N GLU A 91 5.50 -6.87 14.19
CA GLU A 91 6.62 -7.07 15.13
C GLU A 91 6.15 -7.70 16.46
N GLU A 92 4.95 -7.35 16.95
CA GLU A 92 4.37 -7.96 18.16
C GLU A 92 4.03 -9.45 18.01
N ILE A 93 3.61 -9.89 16.83
CA ILE A 93 3.25 -11.31 16.58
C ILE A 93 4.51 -12.18 16.49
N LYS A 94 5.62 -11.66 15.94
CA LYS A 94 6.90 -12.40 15.87
C LYS A 94 7.61 -12.55 17.21
N THR A 95 7.24 -11.78 18.23
CA THR A 95 7.88 -11.84 19.57
C THR A 95 7.12 -12.74 20.55
N LYS A 96 5.96 -13.29 20.15
CA LYS A 96 5.11 -14.17 20.96
C LYS A 96 5.00 -15.62 20.42
N SER A 97 5.90 -16.05 19.54
CA SER A 97 6.02 -17.45 19.10
C SER A 97 7.41 -18.00 19.34
#